data_AF-A0A661QBP1-F1
#
_entry.id   AF-A0A661QBP1-F1
#
_cell.length_a   1.000
_cell.length_b   1.000
_cell.length_c   1.000
_cell.angle_alpha   90.00
_cell.angle_beta   90.00
_cell.angle_gamma   90.00
#
_symmetry.space_group_name_H-M   'P 1'
#
loop_
_entity.id
_entity.type
_entity.pdbx_description
1 polymer ?
#
loop_
_entity_poly.entity_id
_entity_poly.type
_entity_poly.pdbx_seq_one_letter_code
_entity_poly.pdbx_strand_id
1 'polypeptide(L)'
;MYIRRTTINRHKDGEPYYTYRLVESVRISKGVRQRTLLNLGSNFSYPRETWPDLARRIGEIISGQKQLFPPVSDLEDAAQRYAALIIQSRNRAGGIDSDDTSSSDYCNVDISTLEFMRLCSSCN
;
A
#
# COMPACT_ATOMS: atom_id res chain seq x y z
N MET A 1 8.39 8.46 -4.91
CA MET A 1 8.34 6.98 -4.77
C MET A 1 8.29 6.36 -6.15
N TYR A 2 8.62 5.08 -6.32
CA TYR A 2 8.50 4.37 -7.61
C TYR A 2 8.34 2.86 -7.40
N ILE A 3 7.81 2.16 -8.41
CA ILE A 3 7.71 0.69 -8.42
C ILE A 3 8.88 0.12 -9.22
N ARG A 4 9.60 -0.83 -8.63
CA ARG A 4 10.66 -1.58 -9.32
C ARG A 4 10.24 -3.02 -9.55
N ARG A 5 10.60 -3.54 -10.72
CA ARG A 5 10.51 -4.96 -11.06
C ARG A 5 11.84 -5.62 -10.76
N THR A 6 11.80 -6.78 -10.12
CA THR A 6 12.96 -7.68 -9.96
C THR A 6 12.66 -8.97 -10.70
N THR A 7 13.54 -9.35 -11.61
CA THR A 7 13.49 -10.65 -12.30
C THR A 7 14.09 -11.71 -11.39
N ILE A 8 13.41 -12.84 -11.22
CA ILE A 8 13.92 -13.99 -10.49
C ILE A 8 14.08 -15.13 -11.50
N ASN A 9 15.34 -15.46 -11.78
CA ASN A 9 15.71 -16.58 -12.64
C ASN A 9 15.78 -17.85 -11.78
N ARG A 10 15.02 -18.89 -12.14
CA ARG A 10 15.15 -20.22 -11.52
C ARG A 10 16.29 -20.97 -12.19
N HIS A 11 17.16 -21.60 -11.40
CA HIS A 11 18.37 -22.25 -11.91
C HIS A 11 18.14 -23.67 -12.51
N LYS A 12 16.89 -24.17 -12.54
CA LYS A 12 16.55 -25.54 -12.97
C LYS A 12 15.11 -25.63 -13.54
N ASP A 13 14.87 -25.31 -14.80
CA ASP A 13 13.61 -25.63 -15.52
C ASP A 13 12.33 -24.84 -15.21
N GLY A 14 12.41 -23.64 -14.61
CA GLY A 14 11.23 -22.80 -14.38
C GLY A 14 11.24 -21.52 -15.22
N GLU A 15 10.08 -21.13 -15.75
CA GLU A 15 9.90 -19.82 -16.39
C GLU A 15 10.30 -18.70 -15.42
N PRO A 16 11.05 -17.68 -15.88
CA PRO A 16 11.42 -16.56 -15.05
C PRO A 16 10.16 -15.82 -14.59
N TYR A 17 10.10 -15.50 -13.31
CA TYR A 17 9.00 -14.74 -12.75
C TYR A 17 9.47 -13.39 -12.23
N TYR A 18 8.52 -12.47 -12.11
CA TYR A 18 8.78 -11.11 -11.66
C TYR A 18 8.19 -10.90 -10.27
N THR A 19 8.92 -10.17 -9.44
CA THR A 19 8.40 -9.62 -8.20
C THR A 19 8.51 -8.10 -8.22
N TYR A 20 7.57 -7.43 -7.57
CA TYR A 20 7.46 -5.99 -7.58
C TYR A 20 7.59 -5.42 -6.17
N ARG A 21 8.20 -4.23 -6.08
CA ARG A 21 8.39 -3.54 -4.81
C ARG A 21 8.13 -2.06 -4.98
N LEU A 22 7.43 -1.47 -4.01
CA LEU A 22 7.32 -0.01 -3.89
C LEU A 22 8.52 0.52 -3.10
N VAL A 23 9.21 1.50 -3.67
CA VAL A 23 10.46 2.05 -3.14
C VAL A 23 10.35 3.57 -3.00
N GLU A 24 10.88 4.06 -1.89
CA GLU A 24 11.09 5.47 -1.62
C GLU A 24 12.57 5.82 -1.79
N SER A 25 12.84 7.01 -2.32
CA SER A 25 14.19 7.58 -2.39
C SER A 25 14.29 8.73 -1.40
N VAL A 26 15.14 8.59 -0.40
CA VAL A 26 15.32 9.55 0.69
C VAL A 26 16.69 10.20 0.55
N ARG A 27 16.75 11.52 0.53
CA ARG A 27 18.02 12.27 0.56
C ARG A 27 18.57 12.25 1.98
N ILE A 28 19.84 11.88 2.10
CA ILE A 28 20.63 11.91 3.34
C ILE A 28 21.89 12.73 3.07
N SER A 29 22.62 13.12 4.12
CA SER A 29 23.83 13.95 4.00
C SER A 29 24.90 13.34 3.08
N LYS A 30 24.91 12.01 2.92
CA LYS A 30 25.86 11.25 2.10
C LYS A 30 25.32 10.86 0.70
N GLY A 31 24.16 11.37 0.29
CA GLY A 31 23.55 11.09 -1.03
C GLY A 31 22.10 10.64 -0.97
N VAL A 32 21.67 9.79 -1.91
CA VAL A 32 20.29 9.26 -1.95
C VAL A 32 20.28 7.81 -1.47
N ARG A 33 19.48 7.53 -0.44
CA ARG A 33 19.21 6.17 0.04
C ARG A 33 17.88 5.68 -0.50
N GLN A 34 17.84 4.45 -1.00
CA GLN A 34 16.60 3.78 -1.39
C GLN A 34 16.07 2.94 -0.22
N ARG A 35 14.78 3.05 0.07
CA ARG A 35 14.07 2.29 1.12
C ARG A 35 12.87 1.58 0.51
N THR A 36 12.78 0.27 0.69
CA THR A 36 11.58 -0.48 0.30
C THR A 36 10.46 -0.17 1.29
N LEU A 37 9.30 0.26 0.79
CA LEU A 37 8.11 0.53 1.61
C LEU A 37 7.18 -0.68 1.69
N LEU A 38 6.99 -1.37 0.55
CA LEU A 38 6.06 -2.50 0.46
C LEU A 38 6.56 -3.51 -0.59
N ASN A 39 6.44 -4.80 -0.27
CA ASN A 39 6.62 -5.87 -1.25
C ASN A 39 5.26 -6.15 -1.89
N LEU A 40 5.14 -5.89 -3.19
CA LEU A 40 3.90 -6.09 -3.93
C LEU A 40 3.73 -7.54 -4.41
N GLY A 41 4.81 -8.34 -4.36
CA GLY A 41 4.80 -9.75 -4.73
C GLY A 41 4.77 -9.97 -6.24
N SER A 42 4.45 -11.19 -6.66
CA SER A 42 4.32 -11.60 -8.07
C SER A 42 2.91 -11.36 -8.63
N ASN A 43 1.90 -11.21 -7.77
CA ASN A 43 0.50 -11.02 -8.15
C ASN A 43 0.16 -9.56 -8.52
N PHE A 44 1.16 -8.69 -8.57
CA PHE A 44 0.99 -7.31 -9.00
C PHE A 44 0.84 -7.23 -10.52
N SER A 45 -0.35 -6.84 -10.98
CA SER A 45 -0.79 -6.99 -12.38
C SER A 45 -1.11 -5.67 -13.10
N TYR A 46 -0.71 -4.52 -12.55
CA TYR A 46 -0.97 -3.22 -13.18
C TYR A 46 -0.02 -2.96 -14.37
N PRO A 47 -0.49 -2.35 -15.48
CA PRO A 47 0.34 -2.02 -16.64
C PRO A 47 1.51 -1.11 -16.26
N ARG A 48 2.65 -1.24 -16.93
CA ARG A 48 3.86 -0.49 -16.57
C ARG A 48 3.69 1.02 -16.71
N GLU A 49 2.84 1.46 -17.64
CA GLU A 49 2.56 2.88 -17.86
C GLU A 49 1.87 3.52 -16.64
N THR A 50 1.14 2.74 -15.84
CA THR A 50 0.36 3.25 -14.71
C THR A 50 1.15 3.29 -13.40
N TRP A 51 2.34 2.67 -13.36
CA TRP A 51 3.14 2.59 -12.13
C TRP A 51 3.57 3.96 -11.58
N PRO A 52 3.99 4.95 -12.40
CA PRO A 52 4.32 6.27 -11.89
C PRO A 52 3.13 6.97 -11.24
N ASP A 53 1.95 6.87 -11.85
CA ASP A 53 0.71 7.45 -11.31
C ASP A 53 0.28 6.77 -10.02
N LEU A 54 0.32 5.43 -9.98
CA LEU A 54 0.04 4.67 -8.77
C LEU A 54 1.01 5.04 -7.64
N ALA A 55 2.31 5.08 -7.91
CA ALA A 55 3.32 5.44 -6.92
C ALA A 55 3.19 6.89 -6.43
N ARG A 56 2.85 7.82 -7.33
CA ARG A 56 2.55 9.22 -6.99
C ARG A 56 1.33 9.28 -6.08
N ARG A 57 0.24 8.62 -6.46
CA ARG A 57 -1.02 8.64 -5.71
C ARG A 57 -0.86 8.06 -4.31
N ILE A 58 -0.14 6.94 -4.16
CA ILE A 58 0.20 6.39 -2.84
C ILE A 58 0.96 7.43 -1.99
N GLY A 59 1.91 8.14 -2.58
CA GLY A 59 2.67 9.19 -1.89
C GLY A 59 1.80 10.36 -1.42
N GLU A 60 0.83 10.78 -2.23
CA GLU A 60 -0.16 11.82 -1.87
C GLU A 60 -1.00 11.39 -0.66
N ILE A 61 -1.51 10.15 -0.66
CA ILE A 61 -2.32 9.59 0.42
C ILE A 61 -1.50 9.52 1.72
N ILE A 62 -0.27 9.00 1.67
CA ILE A 62 0.62 8.92 2.85
C ILE A 62 0.96 10.31 3.40
N SER A 63 1.06 11.32 2.53
CA SER A 63 1.33 12.71 2.91
C SER A 63 0.10 13.44 3.45
N GLY A 64 -1.07 12.81 3.45
CA GLY A 64 -2.33 13.41 3.89
C GLY A 64 -2.93 14.40 2.88
N GLN A 65 -2.48 14.38 1.62
CA GLN A 65 -3.07 15.22 0.58
C GLN A 65 -4.46 14.68 0.22
N LYS A 66 -5.50 15.35 0.73
CA LYS A 66 -6.89 15.08 0.36
C LYS A 66 -7.14 15.59 -1.04
N GLN A 67 -7.75 14.75 -1.88
CA GLN A 67 -8.29 15.21 -3.15
C GLN A 67 -9.64 15.88 -2.91
N LEU A 68 -9.91 16.92 -3.70
CA LEU A 68 -11.20 17.60 -3.69
C LEU A 68 -12.31 16.78 -4.36
N PHE A 69 -11.93 15.80 -5.20
CA PHE A 69 -12.84 14.92 -5.91
C PHE A 69 -12.45 13.45 -5.69
N PRO A 70 -13.42 12.55 -5.51
CA PRO A 70 -13.15 11.12 -5.42
C PRO A 70 -12.71 10.60 -6.80
N PRO A 71 -11.52 9.97 -6.91
CA PRO A 71 -11.11 9.37 -8.17
C PRO A 71 -11.78 8.00 -8.33
N VAL A 72 -12.54 7.84 -9.41
CA VAL A 72 -13.41 6.66 -9.65
C VAL A 72 -12.65 5.56 -10.42
N SER A 73 -11.41 5.26 -10.03
CA SER A 73 -10.54 4.34 -10.78
C SER A 73 -10.11 3.15 -9.93
N ASP A 74 -10.04 1.95 -10.51
CA ASP A 74 -9.43 0.76 -9.89
C ASP A 74 -8.00 1.02 -9.37
N LEU A 75 -7.31 2.00 -9.96
CA LEU A 75 -5.99 2.45 -9.54
C LEU A 75 -6.04 3.21 -8.21
N GLU A 76 -7.11 3.95 -7.92
CA GLU A 76 -7.33 4.57 -6.61
C GLU A 76 -7.49 3.51 -5.54
N ASP A 77 -8.36 2.52 -5.75
CA ASP A 77 -8.60 1.48 -4.75
C ASP A 77 -7.30 0.73 -4.43
N ALA A 78 -6.45 0.50 -5.43
CA ALA A 78 -5.10 -0.01 -5.20
C ALA A 78 -4.24 0.96 -4.38
N ALA A 79 -4.22 2.24 -4.75
CA ALA A 79 -3.43 3.25 -4.06
C ALA A 79 -3.82 3.37 -2.58
N GLN A 80 -5.12 3.40 -2.28
CA GLN A 80 -5.67 3.43 -0.93
C GLN A 80 -5.26 2.18 -0.14
N ARG A 81 -5.46 0.99 -0.71
CA ARG A 81 -5.05 -0.28 -0.09
C ARG A 81 -3.56 -0.31 0.23
N TYR A 82 -2.70 0.04 -0.73
CA TYR A 82 -1.25 0.03 -0.51
C TYR A 82 -0.82 1.10 0.50
N ALA A 83 -1.41 2.29 0.47
CA ALA A 83 -1.14 3.34 1.45
C ALA A 83 -1.53 2.90 2.87
N ALA A 84 -2.70 2.28 3.04
CA ALA A 84 -3.16 1.74 4.32
C ALA A 84 -2.18 0.70 4.90
N LEU A 85 -1.68 -0.22 4.07
CA LEU A 85 -0.67 -1.20 4.48
C LEU A 85 0.63 -0.55 4.95
N ILE A 86 1.09 0.50 4.26
CA ILE A 86 2.30 1.22 4.62
C ILE A 86 2.12 1.96 5.94
N ILE A 87 1.00 2.66 6.12
CA ILE A 87 0.66 3.37 7.36
C ILE A 87 0.58 2.38 8.54
N GLN A 88 -0.13 1.26 8.36
CA GLN A 88 -0.23 0.22 9.38
C GLN A 88 1.15 -0.34 9.76
N SER A 89 2.00 -0.63 8.77
CA SER A 89 3.36 -1.13 9.03
C SER A 89 4.22 -0.13 9.81
N ARG A 90 4.07 1.17 9.53
CA ARG A 90 4.79 2.24 10.22
C ARG A 90 4.33 2.39 11.66
N ASN A 91 3.02 2.27 11.92
CA ASN A 91 2.46 2.36 13.26
C ASN A 91 2.95 1.20 14.14
N ARG A 92 3.03 -0.01 13.58
CA ARG A 92 3.62 -1.17 14.28
C ARG A 92 5.10 -0.95 14.61
N ALA A 93 5.87 -0.43 13.67
CA ALA A 93 7.30 -0.16 13.88
C ALA A 93 7.58 1.03 14.81
N GLY A 94 6.64 1.98 14.93
CA GLY A 94 6.74 3.15 15.81
C GLY A 94 6.18 2.93 17.23
N GLY A 95 5.60 1.76 17.51
CA GLY A 95 4.93 1.45 18.77
C GLY A 95 5.75 0.61 19.76
N ILE A 96 7.04 0.38 19.51
CA ILE A 96 7.91 -0.36 20.45
C ILE A 96 8.73 0.63 21.27
N ASP A 97 8.07 1.15 22.30
CA ASP A 97 8.69 1.38 23.60
C ASP A 97 7.68 0.78 24.60
N SER A 98 7.97 -0.43 25.09
CA SER A 98 7.21 -1.28 26.03
C SER A 98 6.59 -2.56 25.42
N ASP A 99 7.35 -3.64 25.61
CA ASP A 99 6.96 -4.99 26.04
C ASP A 99 5.67 -5.68 25.55
N ASP A 100 5.90 -6.93 25.18
CA ASP A 100 5.07 -8.11 25.40
C ASP A 100 4.33 -8.77 24.22
N THR A 101 4.47 -10.08 24.27
CA THR A 101 4.01 -11.13 23.38
C THR A 101 2.49 -11.25 23.46
N SER A 102 1.79 -11.08 22.34
CA SER A 102 0.67 -11.97 21.99
C SER A 102 0.11 -11.65 20.62
N SER A 103 0.09 -12.70 19.81
CA SER A 103 -0.77 -12.88 18.65
C SER A 103 -2.20 -12.47 18.97
N SER A 104 -2.59 -11.30 18.50
CA SER A 104 -3.99 -10.94 18.35
C SER A 104 -4.12 -9.92 17.22
N ASP A 105 -4.58 -10.43 16.08
CA ASP A 105 -4.87 -9.68 14.86
C ASP A 105 -6.12 -8.80 15.06
N TYR A 106 -6.06 -7.84 15.98
CA TYR A 106 -7.08 -6.82 16.10
C TYR A 106 -6.69 -5.61 15.25
N CYS A 107 -7.39 -5.44 14.12
CA CYS A 107 -7.35 -4.20 13.35
C CYS A 107 -8.23 -3.16 14.04
N ASN A 108 -7.66 -2.04 14.46
CA ASN A 108 -8.43 -0.88 14.88
C ASN A 108 -9.12 -0.30 13.64
N VAL A 109 -10.43 -0.51 13.54
CA VAL A 109 -11.30 0.08 12.51
C VAL A 109 -11.89 1.37 13.06
N ASP A 110 -11.63 2.47 12.36
CA ASP A 110 -12.29 3.75 12.62
C ASP A 110 -13.76 3.66 12.22
N ILE A 111 -14.63 3.59 13.23
CA ILE A 111 -16.08 3.34 13.09
C ILE A 111 -16.79 4.56 12.46
N SER A 112 -16.13 5.71 12.36
CA SER A 112 -16.71 6.94 11.83
C SER A 112 -17.01 6.93 10.31
N THR A 113 -16.53 5.91 9.57
CA THR A 113 -16.74 5.78 8.11
C THR A 113 -17.84 4.76 7.73
N LEU A 114 -18.50 4.12 8.71
CA LEU A 114 -19.55 3.14 8.41
C LEU A 114 -20.89 3.83 8.10
N GLU A 115 -21.19 4.00 6.81
CA GLU A 115 -22.55 4.34 6.35
C GLU A 115 -23.45 3.10 6.45
N PHE A 116 -24.30 3.06 7.48
CA PHE A 116 -25.34 2.03 7.61
C PHE A 116 -26.48 2.34 6.63
N MET A 117 -26.50 1.65 5.49
CA MET A 117 -27.65 1.68 4.58
C MET A 117 -28.82 0.94 5.25
N ARG A 118 -29.77 1.68 5.83
CA ARG A 118 -31.02 1.10 6.34
C ARG A 118 -31.85 0.60 5.16
N LEU A 119 -32.04 -0.72 5.07
CA LEU A 119 -33.02 -1.31 4.18
C LEU A 119 -34.43 -0.98 4.73
N CYS A 120 -35.07 0.04 4.16
CA CYS A 120 -36.51 0.23 4.31
C CYS A 120 -37.23 -0.87 3.52
N SER A 121 -37.64 -1.93 4.21
CA SER A 121 -38.69 -2.82 3.69
C SER A 121 -40.02 -2.31 4.22
N SER A 122 -40.63 -1.40 3.46
CA SER A 122 -42.05 -1.10 3.59
C SER A 122 -42.83 -2.30 3.06
N CYS A 123 -43.60 -2.98 3.91
CA CYS A 123 -44.67 -3.86 3.47
C CYS A 123 -45.88 -3.69 4.39
N ASN A 124 -46.87 -3.01 3.82
CA ASN A 124 -48.34 -3.12 3.94
C ASN A 124 -48.91 -3.93 5.12
#